data_AF-A0A8B8MQ01-F1
#
_entry.id   AF-A0A8B8MQ01-F1
#
_cell.length_a   1.000
_cell.length_b   1.000
_cell.length_c   1.000
_cell.angle_alpha   90.00
_cell.angle_beta   90.00
_cell.angle_gamma   90.00
#
_symmetry.space_group_name_H-M   'P 1'
#
loop_
_entity.id
_entity.type
_entity.pdbx_description
1 polymer ?
#
loop_
_entity_poly.entity_id
_entity_poly.type
_entity_poly.pdbx_seq_one_letter_code
_entity_poly.pdbx_strand_id
1 'polypeptide(L)'
;MRSVFFLGFMVFHFCISCSRAQTCRNYTFSNKNTYASCVDLPVLSSYLHWNYTPSTGTADVAFRRTGATTSRWISWAINPKGQRMVGCQALVAYMTSSGSMYAYTSSISSYNTDILQVFALLLRPKPDHKYRFYWNMYHHSCGYAAITLSIVNVFLGLDILDPTKVWKRTYIVILLALGCAALIMEPVTWAVVIKRRRREISQKHPTIVLNGARGNGYNGRSQDDGV
;
A
#
# COMPACT_ATOMS: atom_id res chain seq x y z
N MET A 1 41.48 10.53 36.82
CA MET A 1 41.30 9.06 36.87
C MET A 1 39.99 8.65 37.57
N ARG A 2 38.85 9.27 37.20
CA ARG A 2 37.51 8.93 37.73
C ARG A 2 36.50 8.60 36.62
N SER A 3 36.77 8.96 35.36
CA SER A 3 35.90 8.65 34.21
C SER A 3 36.16 7.30 33.53
N VAL A 4 37.25 6.59 33.85
CA VAL A 4 37.57 5.30 33.21
C VAL A 4 36.82 4.13 33.87
N PHE A 5 36.44 4.27 35.15
CA PHE A 5 35.69 3.22 35.87
C PHE A 5 34.19 3.18 35.53
N PHE A 6 33.59 4.28 35.05
CA PHE A 6 32.17 4.30 34.65
C PHE A 6 31.91 3.71 33.26
N LEU A 7 32.90 3.70 32.36
CA LEU A 7 32.78 3.03 31.06
C LEU A 7 32.87 1.50 31.16
N GLY A 8 33.52 0.96 32.20
CA GLY A 8 33.64 -0.49 32.40
C GLY A 8 32.33 -1.17 32.82
N PHE A 9 31.49 -0.47 33.60
CA PHE A 9 30.24 -1.06 34.13
C PHE A 9 29.09 -1.05 33.12
N MET A 10 29.09 -0.10 32.17
CA MET A 10 28.10 -0.05 31.07
C MET A 10 28.34 -1.11 29.98
N VAL A 11 29.57 -1.60 29.82
CA VAL A 11 29.90 -2.66 28.85
C VAL A 11 29.61 -4.05 29.41
N PHE A 12 29.64 -4.24 30.75
CA PHE A 12 29.34 -5.52 31.38
C PHE A 12 27.83 -5.77 31.59
N HIS A 13 26.98 -4.73 31.56
CA HIS A 13 25.52 -4.88 31.59
C HIS A 13 24.88 -5.10 30.21
N PHE A 14 25.60 -4.82 29.11
CA PHE A 14 25.07 -5.05 27.76
C PHE A 14 25.35 -6.46 27.22
N CYS A 15 26.07 -7.30 27.97
CA CYS A 15 26.36 -8.70 27.60
C CYS A 15 25.40 -9.74 28.22
N ILE A 16 24.42 -9.32 29.04
CA ILE A 16 23.42 -10.23 29.63
C ILE A 16 22.03 -9.87 29.08
N SER A 17 21.91 -10.00 27.77
CA SER A 17 20.69 -10.54 27.18
C SER A 17 21.14 -11.59 26.19
N CYS A 18 21.75 -12.66 26.74
CA CYS A 18 21.67 -13.93 26.07
C CYS A 18 20.18 -14.27 26.02
N SER A 19 19.50 -13.86 24.96
CA SER A 19 18.23 -14.46 24.59
C SER A 19 18.53 -15.95 24.56
N ARG A 20 18.03 -16.70 25.56
CA ARG A 20 18.03 -18.15 25.47
C ARG A 20 17.27 -18.42 24.18
N ALA A 21 17.98 -18.85 23.15
CA ALA A 21 17.38 -19.27 21.90
C ALA A 21 16.56 -20.53 22.20
N GLN A 22 15.34 -20.33 22.67
CA GLN A 22 14.39 -21.41 22.94
C GLN A 22 13.84 -21.84 21.60
N THR A 23 14.44 -22.89 21.05
CA THR A 23 13.93 -23.63 19.90
C THR A 23 12.54 -24.17 20.21
N CYS A 24 11.72 -24.43 19.19
CA CYS A 24 10.36 -24.94 19.38
C CYS A 24 10.33 -26.20 20.25
N ARG A 25 11.35 -27.07 20.14
CA ARG A 25 11.44 -28.33 20.90
C ARG A 25 11.63 -28.17 22.40
N ASN A 26 12.24 -27.07 22.84
CA ASN A 26 12.55 -26.82 24.25
C ASN A 26 11.54 -25.88 24.93
N TYR A 27 10.37 -25.70 24.31
CA TYR A 27 9.31 -24.84 24.83
C TYR A 27 8.18 -25.66 25.47
N THR A 28 7.84 -25.31 26.71
CA THR A 28 6.70 -25.88 27.44
C THR A 28 5.61 -24.84 27.56
N PHE A 29 4.41 -25.17 27.09
CA PHE A 29 3.25 -24.27 27.19
C PHE A 29 2.72 -24.21 28.62
N SER A 30 2.32 -23.02 29.07
CA SER A 30 1.78 -22.80 30.44
C SER A 30 0.50 -23.59 30.72
N ASN A 31 -0.28 -23.88 29.67
CA ASN A 31 -1.50 -24.70 29.76
C ASN A 31 -1.23 -26.22 29.72
N LYS A 32 0.05 -26.63 29.73
CA LYS A 32 0.50 -28.04 29.66
C LYS A 32 0.16 -28.78 28.36
N ASN A 33 -0.26 -28.07 27.30
CA ASN A 33 -0.43 -28.70 26.00
C ASN A 33 0.92 -29.15 25.44
N THR A 34 0.96 -30.38 24.91
CA THR A 34 2.14 -30.97 24.28
C THR A 34 1.90 -31.19 22.80
N TYR A 35 2.91 -30.87 21.99
CA TYR A 35 2.86 -31.03 20.53
C TYR A 35 4.05 -31.90 20.10
N ALA A 36 3.77 -32.97 19.37
CA ALA A 36 4.73 -33.94 18.88
C ALA A 36 5.61 -33.36 17.77
N SER A 37 5.07 -32.44 16.97
CA SER A 37 5.78 -31.79 15.86
C SER A 37 5.86 -30.29 16.07
N CYS A 38 6.98 -29.71 15.66
CA CYS A 38 7.16 -28.27 15.65
C CYS A 38 8.21 -27.82 14.63
N VAL A 39 8.15 -26.55 14.23
CA VAL A 39 9.12 -25.91 13.33
C VAL A 39 9.42 -24.49 13.79
N ASP A 40 10.70 -24.14 13.73
CA ASP A 40 11.17 -22.77 13.91
C ASP A 40 10.98 -22.01 12.58
N LEU A 41 10.20 -20.93 12.58
CA LEU A 41 9.96 -20.15 11.37
C LEU A 41 11.13 -19.19 11.14
N PRO A 42 11.52 -18.95 9.88
CA PRO A 42 12.75 -18.21 9.55
C PRO A 42 12.71 -16.72 9.92
N VAL A 43 11.53 -16.19 10.27
CA VAL A 43 11.32 -14.76 10.54
C VAL A 43 10.49 -14.54 11.81
N LEU A 44 10.64 -13.34 12.36
CA LEU A 44 9.83 -12.81 13.48
C LEU A 44 9.95 -13.54 14.82
N SER A 45 10.96 -14.40 15.00
CA SER A 45 11.12 -15.27 16.18
C SER A 45 9.81 -15.99 16.50
N SER A 46 9.27 -16.64 15.47
CA SER A 46 7.99 -17.33 15.50
C SER A 46 8.15 -18.84 15.34
N TYR A 47 7.20 -19.57 15.89
CA TYR A 47 7.25 -21.02 16.07
C TYR A 47 5.87 -21.60 15.81
N LEU A 48 5.83 -22.70 15.07
CA LEU A 48 4.60 -23.44 14.80
C LEU A 48 4.71 -24.82 15.42
N HIS A 49 3.69 -25.22 16.17
CA HIS A 49 3.58 -26.51 16.84
C HIS A 49 2.30 -27.19 16.40
N TRP A 50 2.32 -28.50 16.18
CA TRP A 50 1.12 -29.24 15.82
C TRP A 50 1.12 -30.70 16.29
N ASN A 51 -0.08 -31.20 16.54
CA ASN A 51 -0.40 -32.63 16.56
C ASN A 51 -1.35 -32.91 15.41
N TYR A 52 -1.13 -34.04 14.75
CA TYR A 52 -2.05 -34.52 13.73
C TYR A 52 -2.63 -35.86 14.18
N THR A 53 -3.95 -35.95 14.16
CA THR A 53 -4.69 -37.16 14.51
C THR A 53 -5.28 -37.73 13.23
N PRO A 54 -4.65 -38.75 12.61
CA PRO A 54 -5.06 -39.27 11.30
C PRO A 54 -6.46 -39.88 11.31
N SER A 55 -6.87 -40.49 12.44
CA SER A 55 -8.17 -41.16 12.59
C SER A 55 -9.36 -40.21 12.47
N THR A 56 -9.19 -38.95 12.87
CA THR A 56 -10.25 -37.93 12.79
C THR A 56 -9.94 -36.85 11.75
N GLY A 57 -8.77 -36.89 11.12
CA GLY A 57 -8.30 -35.87 10.20
C GLY A 57 -8.11 -34.49 10.86
N THR A 58 -7.97 -34.43 12.19
CA THR A 58 -7.89 -33.18 12.94
C THR A 58 -6.43 -32.79 13.19
N ALA A 59 -6.12 -31.50 13.04
CA ALA A 59 -4.82 -30.95 13.40
C ALA A 59 -5.00 -29.93 14.54
N ASP A 60 -4.36 -30.20 15.68
CA ASP A 60 -4.26 -29.25 16.79
C ASP A 60 -3.03 -28.39 16.58
N VAL A 61 -3.20 -27.09 16.43
CA VAL A 61 -2.11 -26.17 16.04
C VAL A 61 -1.93 -25.08 17.08
N ALA A 62 -0.67 -24.78 17.42
CA ALA A 62 -0.30 -23.62 18.20
C ALA A 62 0.77 -22.79 17.48
N PHE A 63 0.48 -21.50 17.33
CA PHE A 63 1.43 -20.51 16.86
C PHE A 63 1.95 -19.69 18.04
N ARG A 64 3.27 -19.48 18.09
CA ARG A 64 3.94 -18.71 19.14
C ARG A 64 4.91 -17.71 18.53
N ARG A 65 4.99 -16.53 19.13
CA ARG A 65 6.01 -15.52 18.85
C ARG A 65 6.62 -15.02 20.16
N THR A 66 7.94 -14.98 20.26
CA THR A 66 8.60 -14.44 21.47
C THR A 66 8.36 -12.94 21.60
N GLY A 67 8.04 -12.47 22.81
CA GLY A 67 7.81 -11.05 23.08
C GLY A 67 6.49 -10.49 22.54
N ALA A 68 5.56 -11.36 22.12
CA ALA A 68 4.20 -10.93 21.79
C ALA A 68 3.50 -10.38 23.04
N THR A 69 2.85 -9.23 22.89
CA THR A 69 2.04 -8.56 23.92
C THR A 69 0.60 -8.49 23.44
N THR A 70 -0.36 -8.29 24.36
CA THR A 70 -1.79 -8.19 24.03
C THR A 70 -2.13 -7.01 23.11
N SER A 71 -1.27 -5.99 23.05
CA SER A 71 -1.41 -4.84 22.16
C SER A 71 -0.98 -5.11 20.70
N ARG A 72 -0.32 -6.23 20.43
CA ARG A 72 0.18 -6.57 19.09
C ARG A 72 -0.71 -7.64 18.47
N TRP A 73 -1.20 -7.36 17.28
CA TRP A 73 -1.94 -8.35 16.49
C TRP A 73 -0.97 -9.23 15.69
N ILE A 74 -1.34 -10.49 15.50
CA ILE A 74 -0.63 -11.43 14.63
C ILE A 74 -1.68 -12.07 13.74
N SER A 75 -1.47 -12.01 12.43
CA SER A 75 -2.32 -12.68 11.45
C SER A 75 -1.51 -13.71 10.68
N TRP A 76 -2.10 -14.86 10.39
CA TRP A 76 -1.50 -15.88 9.54
C TRP A 76 -2.61 -16.60 8.78
N ALA A 77 -2.25 -17.27 7.69
CA ALA A 77 -3.20 -17.95 6.82
C ALA A 77 -2.67 -19.34 6.47
N ILE A 78 -3.57 -20.31 6.32
CA ILE A 78 -3.24 -21.64 5.82
C ILE A 78 -3.93 -21.81 4.46
N ASN A 79 -3.17 -22.30 3.48
CA ASN A 79 -3.76 -22.80 2.24
C ASN A 79 -3.76 -24.33 2.21
N PRO A 80 -4.89 -24.99 2.48
CA PRO A 80 -4.98 -26.44 2.37
C PRO A 80 -5.11 -26.93 0.92
N LYS A 81 -5.33 -26.03 -0.06
CA LYS A 81 -5.62 -26.37 -1.46
C LYS A 81 -4.45 -26.18 -2.43
N GLY A 82 -3.40 -25.45 -2.05
CA GLY A 82 -2.23 -25.25 -2.92
C GLY A 82 -1.26 -24.17 -2.41
N GLN A 83 -0.23 -23.86 -3.20
CA GLN A 83 0.84 -22.92 -2.81
C GLN A 83 0.53 -21.43 -3.13
N ARG A 84 -0.64 -21.12 -3.69
CA ARG A 84 -1.02 -19.75 -4.09
C ARG A 84 -1.80 -19.04 -2.97
N MET A 85 -2.00 -17.72 -3.05
CA MET A 85 -2.81 -17.01 -2.03
C MET A 85 -4.31 -17.13 -2.26
N VAL A 86 -4.74 -17.24 -3.52
CA VAL A 86 -6.15 -17.48 -3.86
C VAL A 86 -6.54 -18.90 -3.44
N GLY A 87 -7.66 -19.01 -2.73
CA GLY A 87 -8.12 -20.26 -2.12
C GLY A 87 -7.64 -20.46 -0.68
N CYS A 88 -6.81 -19.56 -0.14
CA CYS A 88 -6.49 -19.54 1.29
C CYS A 88 -7.72 -19.20 2.13
N GLN A 89 -7.80 -19.82 3.32
CA GLN A 89 -8.56 -19.26 4.42
C GLN A 89 -7.57 -18.59 5.37
N ALA A 90 -7.67 -17.26 5.47
CA ALA A 90 -6.93 -16.51 6.48
C ALA A 90 -7.60 -16.72 7.84
N LEU A 91 -6.84 -17.21 8.82
CA LEU A 91 -7.32 -17.31 10.20
C LEU A 91 -6.93 -16.02 10.92
N VAL A 92 -7.92 -15.19 11.24
CA VAL A 92 -7.70 -13.98 12.02
C VAL A 92 -8.02 -14.30 13.47
N ALA A 93 -7.06 -14.09 14.36
CA ALA A 93 -7.24 -14.27 15.78
C ALA A 93 -6.75 -13.03 16.56
N TYR A 94 -7.51 -12.61 17.56
CA TYR A 94 -7.14 -11.51 18.44
C TYR A 94 -7.63 -11.77 19.87
N MET A 95 -6.98 -11.13 20.83
CA MET A 95 -7.37 -11.19 22.23
C MET A 95 -8.27 -10.00 22.55
N THR A 96 -9.47 -10.26 23.08
CA THR A 96 -10.38 -9.20 23.53
C THR A 96 -9.86 -8.59 24.83
N SER A 97 -10.32 -7.39 25.18
CA SER A 97 -9.99 -6.72 26.45
C SER A 97 -10.29 -7.57 27.70
N SER A 98 -11.17 -8.57 27.59
CA SER A 98 -11.48 -9.55 28.63
C SER A 98 -10.43 -10.68 28.78
N GLY A 99 -9.42 -10.74 27.91
CA GLY A 99 -8.42 -11.82 27.88
C GLY A 99 -8.83 -13.07 27.08
N SER A 100 -10.05 -13.11 26.55
CA SER A 100 -10.53 -14.21 25.70
C SER A 100 -9.98 -14.10 24.28
N MET A 101 -9.59 -15.23 23.69
CA MET A 101 -9.19 -15.30 22.28
C MET A 101 -10.41 -15.46 21.38
N TYR A 102 -10.57 -14.56 20.40
CA TYR A 102 -11.53 -14.69 19.31
C TYR A 102 -10.80 -15.03 18.03
N ALA A 103 -11.32 -16.01 17.27
CA ALA A 103 -10.77 -16.40 15.99
C ALA A 103 -11.87 -16.62 14.96
N TYR A 104 -11.66 -16.19 13.72
CA TYR A 104 -12.55 -16.43 12.59
C TYR A 104 -11.75 -16.60 11.30
N THR A 105 -12.34 -17.29 10.32
CA THR A 105 -11.72 -17.53 9.01
C THR A 105 -12.29 -16.56 7.96
N SER A 106 -11.41 -15.96 7.15
CA SER A 106 -11.78 -15.13 6.01
C SER A 106 -11.25 -15.75 4.72
N SER A 107 -12.12 -15.90 3.71
CA SER A 107 -11.75 -16.49 2.42
C SER A 107 -11.06 -15.46 1.53
N ILE A 108 -9.88 -15.80 1.00
CA ILE A 108 -9.20 -15.01 -0.04
C ILE A 108 -9.54 -15.62 -1.40
N SER A 109 -10.61 -15.12 -2.02
CA SER A 109 -11.13 -15.63 -3.30
C SER A 109 -10.50 -14.97 -4.53
N SER A 110 -9.94 -13.77 -4.40
CA SER A 110 -9.30 -13.04 -5.50
C SER A 110 -8.17 -12.15 -5.01
N TYR A 111 -7.31 -11.70 -5.92
CA TYR A 111 -6.30 -10.67 -5.67
C TYR A 111 -6.86 -9.25 -5.84
N ASN A 112 -8.14 -9.11 -6.19
CA ASN A 112 -8.72 -7.80 -6.47
C ASN A 112 -9.08 -7.10 -5.16
N THR A 113 -8.52 -5.92 -4.94
CA THR A 113 -9.11 -4.94 -4.03
C THR A 113 -10.23 -4.24 -4.78
N ASP A 114 -11.42 -4.85 -4.79
CA ASP A 114 -12.56 -4.48 -5.65
C ASP A 114 -13.10 -3.04 -5.48
N ILE A 115 -12.56 -2.25 -4.54
CA ILE A 115 -13.20 -1.01 -4.10
C ILE A 115 -12.60 0.27 -4.73
N LEU A 116 -11.36 0.29 -5.24
CA LEU A 116 -10.72 1.56 -5.64
C LEU A 116 -10.38 1.74 -7.13
N GLN A 117 -10.11 0.66 -7.88
CA GLN A 117 -9.60 0.78 -9.26
C GLN A 117 -10.68 0.79 -10.35
N VAL A 118 -11.84 0.18 -10.12
CA VAL A 118 -12.88 0.00 -11.15
C VAL A 118 -13.71 1.29 -11.38
N PHE A 119 -13.92 2.09 -10.33
CA PHE A 119 -14.67 3.36 -10.44
C PHE A 119 -13.92 4.47 -11.20
N ALA A 120 -12.58 4.45 -11.20
CA ALA A 120 -11.77 5.46 -11.89
C ALA A 120 -11.86 5.34 -13.42
N LEU A 121 -12.03 4.13 -13.97
CA LEU A 121 -12.08 3.93 -15.42
C LEU A 121 -13.50 4.08 -15.98
N LEU A 122 -14.53 3.66 -15.24
CA LEU A 122 -15.91 3.62 -15.73
C LEU A 122 -16.61 5.00 -15.76
N LEU A 123 -16.22 5.94 -14.89
CA LEU A 123 -16.85 7.26 -14.79
C LEU A 123 -15.98 8.38 -15.38
N ARG A 124 -15.23 8.11 -16.45
CA ARG A 124 -14.43 9.13 -17.15
C ARG A 124 -15.36 10.16 -17.83
N PRO A 125 -15.50 11.41 -17.33
CA PRO A 125 -16.45 12.37 -17.89
C PRO A 125 -15.95 12.90 -19.25
N LYS A 126 -16.89 13.26 -20.14
CA LYS A 126 -16.57 13.89 -21.44
C LYS A 126 -15.77 15.20 -21.21
N PRO A 127 -14.76 15.50 -22.06
CA PRO A 127 -13.77 16.54 -21.81
C PRO A 127 -14.31 17.98 -21.81
N ASP A 128 -15.54 18.17 -22.26
CA ASP A 128 -16.19 19.43 -22.56
C ASP A 128 -17.01 20.01 -21.39
N HIS A 129 -17.10 19.29 -20.25
CA HIS A 129 -17.85 19.72 -19.08
C HIS A 129 -16.96 20.01 -17.85
N LYS A 130 -17.39 20.94 -16.98
CA LYS A 130 -16.75 21.29 -15.69
C LYS A 130 -16.39 20.07 -14.82
N TYR A 131 -17.08 18.95 -14.99
CA TYR A 131 -16.85 17.70 -14.25
C TYR A 131 -15.50 17.04 -14.58
N ARG A 132 -14.92 17.28 -15.76
CA ARG A 132 -13.59 16.77 -16.13
C ARG A 132 -12.49 17.33 -15.22
N PHE A 133 -12.62 18.59 -14.81
CA PHE A 133 -11.66 19.25 -13.92
C PHE A 133 -11.70 18.66 -12.51
N TYR A 134 -12.90 18.52 -11.93
CA TYR A 134 -13.07 17.88 -10.61
C TYR A 134 -12.63 16.41 -10.62
N TRP A 135 -12.91 15.68 -11.71
CA TRP A 135 -12.42 14.32 -11.88
C TRP A 135 -10.89 14.26 -11.85
N ASN A 136 -10.20 15.17 -12.57
CA ASN A 136 -8.74 15.20 -12.60
C ASN A 136 -8.16 15.47 -11.20
N MET A 137 -8.77 16.41 -10.47
CA MET A 137 -8.38 16.72 -9.09
C MET A 137 -8.60 15.51 -8.16
N TYR A 138 -9.76 14.86 -8.26
CA TYR A 138 -10.07 13.65 -7.51
C TYR A 138 -9.06 12.53 -7.81
N HIS A 139 -8.79 12.25 -9.08
CA HIS A 139 -7.91 11.14 -9.47
C HIS A 139 -6.46 11.38 -9.04
N HIS A 140 -5.98 12.62 -9.13
CA HIS A 140 -4.65 12.97 -8.67
C HIS A 140 -4.55 12.89 -7.13
N SER A 141 -5.59 13.35 -6.42
CA SER A 141 -5.70 13.21 -4.96
C SER A 141 -5.70 11.75 -4.52
N CYS A 142 -6.54 10.90 -5.13
CA CYS A 142 -6.57 9.47 -4.84
C CYS A 142 -5.26 8.77 -5.21
N GLY A 143 -4.62 9.16 -6.31
CA GLY A 143 -3.32 8.65 -6.73
C GLY A 143 -2.23 8.93 -5.69
N TYR A 144 -2.12 10.19 -5.22
CA TYR A 144 -1.15 10.54 -4.19
C TYR A 144 -1.44 9.92 -2.83
N ALA A 145 -2.72 9.80 -2.46
CA ALA A 145 -3.12 9.08 -1.25
C ALA A 145 -2.69 7.60 -1.33
N ALA A 146 -2.90 6.94 -2.46
CA ALA A 146 -2.50 5.55 -2.66
C ALA A 146 -0.97 5.36 -2.62
N ILE A 147 -0.20 6.24 -3.27
CA ILE A 147 1.27 6.21 -3.23
C ILE A 147 1.77 6.41 -1.79
N THR A 148 1.22 7.38 -1.07
CA THR A 148 1.58 7.67 0.32
C THR A 148 1.29 6.47 1.23
N LEU A 149 0.10 5.89 1.11
CA LEU A 149 -0.29 4.70 1.89
C LEU A 149 0.60 3.50 1.57
N SER A 150 0.97 3.30 0.31
CA SER A 150 1.90 2.27 -0.11
C SER A 150 3.28 2.45 0.53
N ILE A 151 3.80 3.68 0.57
CA ILE A 151 5.09 3.99 1.21
C ILE A 151 5.04 3.67 2.71
N VAL A 152 4.00 4.14 3.41
CA VAL A 152 3.80 3.87 4.85
C VAL A 152 3.71 2.37 5.12
N ASN A 153 2.96 1.62 4.31
CA ASN A 153 2.85 0.17 4.46
C ASN A 153 4.20 -0.54 4.29
N VAL A 154 5.04 -0.11 3.35
CA VAL A 154 6.38 -0.70 3.19
C VAL A 154 7.26 -0.37 4.40
N PHE A 155 7.23 0.86 4.93
CA PHE A 155 7.99 1.20 6.14
C PHE A 155 7.53 0.41 7.37
N LEU A 156 6.21 0.25 7.55
CA LEU A 156 5.65 -0.61 8.59
C LEU A 156 6.11 -2.07 8.42
N GLY A 157 6.11 -2.59 7.19
CA GLY A 157 6.61 -3.93 6.90
C GLY A 157 8.10 -4.10 7.19
N LEU A 158 8.92 -3.11 6.83
CA LEU A 158 10.35 -3.09 7.14
C LEU A 158 10.59 -3.02 8.65
N ASP A 159 9.81 -2.25 9.40
CA ASP A 159 9.94 -2.18 10.87
C ASP A 159 9.46 -3.47 11.56
N ILE A 160 8.52 -4.21 10.97
CA ILE A 160 8.08 -5.52 11.46
C ILE A 160 9.15 -6.59 11.20
N LEU A 161 9.78 -6.57 10.03
CA LEU A 161 10.76 -7.57 9.61
C LEU A 161 12.14 -7.39 10.30
N ASP A 162 12.40 -6.21 10.88
CA ASP A 162 13.68 -5.78 11.48
C ASP A 162 14.93 -6.15 10.63
N PRO A 163 14.96 -5.81 9.32
CA PRO A 163 16.09 -6.12 8.47
C PRO A 163 17.27 -5.20 8.79
N THR A 164 18.46 -5.56 8.27
CA THR A 164 19.64 -4.72 8.41
C THR A 164 19.38 -3.30 7.89
N LYS A 165 19.95 -2.30 8.57
CA LYS A 165 19.76 -0.86 8.26
C LYS A 165 20.03 -0.48 6.80
N VAL A 166 20.78 -1.31 6.07
CA VAL A 166 21.05 -1.18 4.63
C VAL A 166 19.76 -1.19 3.82
N TRP A 167 18.83 -2.10 4.09
CA TRP A 167 17.57 -2.22 3.32
C TRP A 167 16.70 -0.98 3.44
N LYS A 168 16.50 -0.48 4.67
CA LYS A 168 15.75 0.74 4.93
C LYS A 168 16.39 1.96 4.25
N ARG A 169 17.73 2.08 4.30
CA ARG A 169 18.46 3.16 3.63
C ARG A 169 18.36 3.08 2.11
N THR A 170 18.54 1.90 1.52
CA THR A 170 18.43 1.70 0.06
C THR A 170 17.03 2.06 -0.44
N TYR A 171 15.99 1.65 0.29
CA TYR A 171 14.61 1.99 -0.06
C TYR A 171 14.35 3.51 -0.03
N ILE A 172 14.86 4.22 0.98
CA ILE A 172 14.77 5.69 1.07
C ILE A 172 15.46 6.36 -0.14
N VAL A 173 16.65 5.88 -0.55
CA VAL A 173 17.37 6.42 -1.71
C VAL A 173 16.57 6.24 -3.00
N ILE A 174 15.96 5.07 -3.20
CA ILE A 174 15.10 4.81 -4.37
C ILE A 174 13.89 5.73 -4.38
N LEU A 175 13.22 5.92 -3.24
CA LEU A 175 12.08 6.82 -3.14
C LEU A 175 12.44 8.28 -3.46
N LEU A 176 13.59 8.76 -2.98
CA LEU A 176 14.07 10.10 -3.32
C LEU A 176 14.34 10.24 -4.83
N ALA A 177 14.99 9.25 -5.44
CA ALA A 177 15.26 9.26 -6.88
C ALA A 177 13.97 9.28 -7.72
N LEU A 178 12.98 8.45 -7.36
CA LEU A 178 11.67 8.43 -8.01
C LEU A 178 10.90 9.75 -7.81
N GLY A 179 10.97 10.33 -6.61
CA GLY A 179 10.39 11.63 -6.31
C GLY A 179 10.99 12.75 -7.18
N CYS A 180 12.31 12.80 -7.31
CA CYS A 180 12.98 13.75 -8.19
C CYS A 180 12.59 13.56 -9.67
N ALA A 181 12.52 12.32 -10.15
CA ALA A 181 12.10 12.03 -11.53
C ALA A 181 10.65 12.48 -11.79
N ALA A 182 9.73 12.25 -10.85
CA ALA A 182 8.35 12.68 -10.94
C ALA A 182 8.22 14.21 -10.98
N LEU A 183 8.96 14.93 -10.12
CA LEU A 183 9.00 16.39 -10.09
C LEU A 183 9.51 17.02 -11.40
N ILE A 184 10.33 16.30 -12.17
CA ILE A 184 10.80 16.75 -13.48
C ILE A 184 9.75 16.45 -14.57
N MET A 185 9.12 15.27 -14.55
CA MET A 185 8.17 14.87 -15.59
C MET A 185 6.85 15.66 -15.57
N GLU A 186 6.38 16.05 -14.38
CA GLU A 186 5.14 16.81 -14.23
C GLU A 186 5.17 18.18 -14.97
N PRO A 187 6.16 19.06 -14.75
CA PRO A 187 6.24 20.34 -15.46
C PRO A 187 6.51 20.17 -16.95
N VAL A 188 7.27 19.15 -17.38
CA VAL A 188 7.47 18.86 -18.80
C VAL A 188 6.13 18.48 -19.47
N THR A 189 5.32 17.67 -18.80
CA THR A 189 4.00 17.26 -19.30
C THR A 189 3.07 18.48 -19.43
N TRP A 190 3.02 19.34 -18.42
CA TRP A 190 2.26 20.59 -18.47
C TRP A 190 2.76 21.54 -19.55
N ALA A 191 4.08 21.70 -19.71
CA ALA A 191 4.67 22.54 -20.75
C ALA A 191 4.29 22.06 -22.16
N VAL A 192 4.32 20.75 -22.41
CA VAL A 192 3.89 20.15 -23.68
C VAL A 192 2.39 20.37 -23.92
N VAL A 193 1.54 20.14 -22.91
CA VAL A 193 0.09 20.33 -23.02
C VAL A 193 -0.26 21.80 -23.28
N ILE A 194 0.36 22.74 -22.58
CA ILE A 194 0.14 24.18 -22.77
C ILE A 194 0.60 24.62 -24.17
N LYS A 195 1.76 24.14 -24.62
CA LYS A 195 2.26 24.43 -25.98
C LYS A 195 1.33 23.91 -27.06
N ARG A 196 0.79 22.69 -26.90
CA ARG A 196 -0.20 22.11 -27.81
C ARG A 196 -1.50 22.92 -27.84
N ARG A 197 -2.04 23.28 -26.67
CA ARG A 197 -3.25 24.11 -26.56
C ARG A 197 -3.07 25.49 -27.22
N ARG A 198 -1.89 26.10 -27.07
CA ARG A 198 -1.56 27.38 -27.72
C ARG A 198 -1.54 27.26 -29.25
N ARG A 199 -0.99 26.17 -29.81
CA ARG A 199 -1.00 25.91 -31.26
C ARG A 199 -2.41 25.72 -31.83
N GLU A 200 -3.27 25.01 -31.11
CA GLU A 200 -4.68 24.80 -31.51
C GLU A 200 -5.47 26.12 -31.53
N ILE A 201 -5.26 27.00 -30.53
CA ILE A 201 -5.89 28.34 -30.49
C ILE A 201 -5.37 29.22 -31.64
N SER A 202 -4.06 29.24 -31.88
CA SER A 202 -3.45 29.98 -32.99
C SER A 202 -3.83 29.48 -34.37
N GLN A 203 -4.39 28.27 -34.54
CA GLN A 203 -4.94 27.82 -35.83
C GLN A 203 -6.42 28.15 -36.01
N LYS A 204 -7.20 28.30 -34.93
CA LYS A 204 -8.59 28.77 -35.02
C LYS A 204 -8.73 30.28 -35.27
N HIS A 205 -7.79 31.08 -34.76
CA HIS A 205 -7.81 32.54 -34.90
C HIS A 205 -7.49 33.09 -36.33
N PRO A 206 -6.61 32.52 -37.16
CA PRO A 206 -6.33 33.04 -38.51
C PRO A 206 -7.50 32.86 -39.47
N THR A 207 -8.37 31.87 -39.25
CA THR A 207 -9.56 31.64 -40.10
C THR A 207 -10.64 32.71 -39.92
N ILE A 208 -10.68 33.40 -38.77
CA ILE A 208 -11.69 34.45 -38.50
C ILE A 208 -11.26 35.80 -39.11
N VAL A 209 -9.95 36.08 -39.20
CA VAL A 209 -9.46 37.39 -39.69
C VAL A 209 -9.41 37.46 -41.22
N LEU A 210 -9.28 36.34 -41.93
CA LEU A 210 -9.24 36.30 -43.40
C LEU A 210 -10.62 36.40 -44.09
N ASN A 211 -11.72 36.17 -43.36
CA ASN A 211 -13.09 36.25 -43.93
C ASN A 211 -13.78 37.62 -43.72
N GLY A 212 -13.12 38.58 -43.04
CA GLY A 212 -13.70 39.88 -42.69
C GLY A 212 -13.41 41.03 -43.67
N ALA A 213 -12.68 40.81 -44.75
CA ALA A 213 -12.22 41.88 -45.64
C ALA A 213 -12.40 41.56 -47.13
N ARG A 214 -13.63 41.26 -47.56
CA ARG A 214 -14.03 41.40 -48.98
C ARG A 214 -15.55 41.32 -49.14
N GLY A 215 -16.17 42.45 -49.48
CA GLY A 215 -17.57 42.51 -49.91
C GLY A 215 -18.21 43.88 -49.79
N ASN A 216 -17.72 44.87 -50.56
CA ASN A 216 -18.45 46.10 -50.83
C ASN A 216 -19.11 45.95 -52.20
N GLY A 217 -20.42 46.17 -52.35
CA GLY A 217 -21.02 46.35 -53.68
C GLY A 217 -22.51 46.03 -53.89
N TYR A 218 -23.36 47.03 -53.63
CA TYR A 218 -24.55 47.48 -54.39
C TYR A 218 -25.78 46.58 -54.68
N ASN A 219 -26.92 47.18 -54.26
CA ASN A 219 -28.22 47.39 -54.94
C ASN A 219 -29.38 46.38 -54.81
N GLY A 220 -30.55 46.92 -54.40
CA GLY A 220 -31.86 46.39 -54.81
C GLY A 220 -33.07 46.76 -53.95
N ARG A 221 -33.54 48.02 -54.03
CA ARG A 221 -34.96 48.44 -54.11
C ARG A 221 -35.89 48.16 -52.90
N SER A 222 -36.23 49.22 -52.16
CA SER A 222 -37.51 49.33 -51.46
C SER A 222 -38.29 50.49 -52.07
N GLN A 223 -39.47 50.15 -52.56
CA GLN A 223 -40.47 51.00 -53.16
C GLN A 223 -41.36 51.59 -52.05
N ASP A 224 -41.76 52.83 -52.28
CA ASP A 224 -42.50 53.74 -51.39
C ASP A 224 -43.96 53.32 -51.18
N ASP A 225 -44.61 54.07 -50.28
CA ASP A 225 -46.05 54.35 -50.11
C ASP A 225 -46.82 53.64 -48.98
N GLY A 226 -47.31 54.46 -48.02
CA GLY A 226 -48.47 54.10 -47.20
C GLY A 226 -48.75 54.91 -45.93
N VAL A 227 -49.07 56.21 -46.09
CA VAL A 227 -49.80 57.15 -45.17
C VAL A 227 -49.15 57.57 -43.85
#